data_AF-A0A960UA46-F1
#
_entry.id   AF-A0A960UA46-F1
#
_cell.length_a   1.000
_cell.length_b   1.000
_cell.length_c   1.000
_cell.angle_alpha   90.00
_cell.angle_beta   90.00
_cell.angle_gamma   90.00
#
_symmetry.space_group_name_H-M   'P 1'
#
loop_
_entity.id
_entity.type
_entity.pdbx_description
1 polymer ?
#
loop_
_entity_poly.entity_id
_entity_poly.type
_entity_poly.pdbx_seq_one_letter_code
_entity_poly.pdbx_strand_id
1 'polypeptide(L)'
;YGFDIVVRWNYSNLREFILMAEAWYNKEVFPENEIQYHPESKTISPEPNYYPYPGKPANQIQWGQYIFLNYKFHQLWSAGFRYDFFTDYSLKNQAGYMATNAIEAQSFQISFIPSEFSFIRATVERRFTMDYSGETPENKALQGLIITPDFEKVEYRFFVQAVFILGSHPAHQY
;
A
#
# COMPACT_ATOMS: atom_id res chain seq x y z
N TYR A 1 -14.98 -1.62 -4.27
CA TYR A 1 -15.21 -2.92 -4.90
C TYR A 1 -13.90 -3.69 -4.96
N GLY A 2 -13.92 -5.01 -4.77
CA GLY A 2 -12.73 -5.85 -4.82
C GLY A 2 -13.08 -7.23 -5.37
N PHE A 3 -12.08 -7.89 -5.93
CA PHE A 3 -12.18 -9.23 -6.47
C PHE A 3 -10.92 -10.00 -6.10
N ASP A 4 -11.10 -11.16 -5.48
CA ASP A 4 -10.05 -12.04 -5.02
C ASP A 4 -10.13 -13.41 -5.71
N ILE A 5 -8.96 -13.97 -6.04
CA ILE A 5 -8.81 -15.33 -6.55
C ILE A 5 -7.79 -16.05 -5.68
N VAL A 6 -8.16 -17.25 -5.24
CA VAL A 6 -7.24 -18.18 -4.58
C VAL A 6 -7.28 -19.52 -5.31
N VAL A 7 -6.13 -19.95 -5.80
CA VAL A 7 -5.93 -21.29 -6.37
C VAL A 7 -4.94 -22.02 -5.51
N ARG A 8 -5.38 -23.15 -4.95
CA ARG A 8 -4.52 -24.08 -4.21
C ARG A 8 -4.46 -25.40 -4.96
N TRP A 9 -3.25 -25.84 -5.28
CA TRP A 9 -3.00 -27.14 -5.87
C TRP A 9 -2.04 -27.94 -5.01
N ASN A 10 -2.54 -29.08 -4.52
CA ASN A 10 -1.79 -30.07 -3.78
C ASN A 10 -1.45 -31.26 -4.67
N TYR A 11 -0.16 -31.51 -4.90
CA TYR A 11 0.30 -32.74 -5.55
C TYR A 11 0.58 -33.83 -4.50
N SER A 12 1.14 -33.44 -3.35
CA SER A 12 1.37 -34.33 -2.21
C SER A 12 1.55 -33.52 -0.91
N ASN A 13 1.70 -34.21 0.23
CA ASN A 13 2.02 -33.55 1.51
C ASN A 13 3.32 -32.74 1.49
N LEU A 14 4.21 -33.00 0.51
CA LEU A 14 5.50 -32.34 0.34
C LEU A 14 5.48 -31.19 -0.68
N ARG A 15 4.49 -31.18 -1.59
CA ARG A 15 4.43 -30.24 -2.71
C ARG A 15 3.05 -29.61 -2.82
N GLU A 16 3.00 -28.32 -2.51
CA GLU A 16 1.81 -27.48 -2.60
C GLU A 16 2.15 -26.20 -3.35
N PHE A 17 1.23 -25.77 -4.21
CA PHE A 17 1.27 -24.51 -4.90
C PHE A 17 0.05 -23.69 -4.51
N ILE A 18 0.27 -22.44 -4.10
CA ILE A 18 -0.78 -21.48 -3.81
C ILE A 18 -0.54 -20.25 -4.68
N LEU A 19 -1.53 -19.88 -5.47
CA LEU A 19 -1.63 -18.61 -6.16
C LEU A 19 -2.76 -17.82 -5.50
N MET A 20 -2.46 -16.60 -5.07
CA MET A 20 -3.45 -15.64 -4.57
C MET A 20 -3.33 -14.38 -5.41
N ALA A 21 -4.45 -13.80 -5.82
CA ALA A 21 -4.47 -12.52 -6.49
C ALA A 21 -5.66 -11.71 -6.02
N GLU A 22 -5.50 -10.41 -5.92
CA GLU A 22 -6.58 -9.49 -5.59
C GLU A 22 -6.45 -8.25 -6.46
N ALA A 23 -7.57 -7.73 -6.92
CA ALA A 23 -7.67 -6.41 -7.52
C ALA A 23 -8.81 -5.65 -6.84
N TRP A 24 -8.58 -4.40 -6.50
CA TRP A 24 -9.56 -3.59 -5.80
C TRP A 24 -9.56 -2.14 -6.29
N TYR A 25 -10.71 -1.52 -6.12
CA TYR A 25 -10.98 -0.12 -6.43
C TYR A 25 -11.77 0.49 -5.27
N ASN A 26 -11.25 1.58 -4.73
CA ASN A 26 -11.91 2.35 -3.68
C ASN A 26 -12.23 3.76 -4.18
N LYS A 27 -13.44 4.21 -3.90
CA LYS A 27 -13.87 5.59 -4.12
C LYS A 27 -14.49 6.10 -2.83
N GLU A 28 -13.77 6.97 -2.16
CA GLU A 28 -14.26 7.70 -1.00
C GLU A 28 -14.73 9.08 -1.44
N VAL A 29 -15.92 9.49 -1.00
CA VAL A 29 -16.43 10.84 -1.23
C VAL A 29 -16.41 11.52 0.12
N PHE A 30 -15.60 12.56 0.26
CA PHE A 30 -15.62 13.35 1.47
C PHE A 30 -16.79 14.33 1.40
N PRO A 31 -17.56 14.51 2.48
CA PRO A 31 -18.52 15.59 2.51
C PRO A 31 -17.76 16.90 2.23
N GLU A 32 -18.23 17.68 1.26
CA GLU A 32 -17.79 19.06 1.12
C GLU A 32 -17.95 19.70 2.49
N ASN A 33 -16.89 20.35 2.99
CA ASN A 33 -17.06 21.30 4.07
C ASN A 33 -18.00 22.35 3.51
N GLU A 34 -19.31 22.22 3.78
CA GLU A 34 -20.26 23.31 3.62
C GLU A 34 -19.61 24.49 4.34
N ILE A 35 -19.16 25.47 3.57
CA ILE A 35 -18.84 26.77 4.12
C ILE A 35 -20.14 27.20 4.78
N GLN A 36 -20.24 27.06 6.10
CA GLN A 36 -21.36 27.61 6.86
C GLN A 36 -21.29 29.12 6.67
N TYR A 37 -22.00 29.63 5.67
CA TYR A 37 -22.28 31.04 5.53
C TYR A 37 -23.14 31.43 6.74
N HIS A 38 -22.52 31.95 7.79
CA HIS A 38 -23.23 32.70 8.82
C HIS A 38 -23.75 34.00 8.18
N PRO A 39 -25.07 34.18 8.00
CA PRO A 39 -25.61 35.35 7.29
C PRO A 39 -25.56 36.66 8.11
N GLU A 40 -24.93 36.67 9.29
CA GLU A 40 -25.08 37.77 10.26
C GLU A 40 -23.82 38.62 10.51
N SER A 41 -22.64 38.28 9.98
CA SER A 41 -21.43 39.10 10.16
C SER A 41 -21.20 40.09 9.01
N LYS A 42 -21.84 41.26 9.08
CA LYS A 42 -21.49 42.44 8.26
C LYS A 42 -20.17 43.11 8.70
N THR A 43 -19.14 42.31 8.98
CA THR A 43 -17.81 42.76 9.35
C THR A 43 -16.79 41.77 8.80
N ILE A 44 -16.12 42.18 7.73
CA ILE A 44 -14.92 41.50 7.24
C ILE A 44 -13.81 41.83 8.23
N SER A 45 -13.64 40.99 9.25
CA SER A 45 -12.41 40.96 10.03
C SER A 45 -11.58 39.80 9.47
N PRO A 46 -10.39 40.03 8.89
CA PRO A 46 -9.51 38.95 8.50
C PRO A 46 -8.94 38.36 9.77
N GLU A 47 -9.54 37.29 10.30
CA GLU A 47 -8.82 36.45 11.26
C GLU A 47 -7.61 35.84 10.52
N PRO A 48 -6.38 36.05 11.01
CA PRO A 48 -5.16 35.70 10.26
C PRO A 48 -4.84 34.19 10.24
N ASN A 49 -5.75 33.33 10.70
CA ASN A 49 -5.49 31.90 10.89
C ASN A 49 -6.45 30.96 10.16
N TYR A 50 -7.26 31.45 9.21
CA TYR A 50 -8.00 30.56 8.32
C TYR A 50 -7.26 30.43 7.00
N TYR A 51 -6.27 29.54 6.97
CA TYR A 51 -5.81 28.97 5.71
C TYR A 51 -6.92 28.02 5.23
N PRO A 52 -7.67 28.30 4.15
CA PRO A 52 -8.35 27.22 3.46
C PRO A 52 -7.23 26.30 2.97
N TYR A 53 -6.96 25.23 3.71
CA TYR A 53 -6.04 24.19 3.26
C TYR A 53 -6.45 23.86 1.82
N PRO A 54 -5.53 23.97 0.84
CA PRO A 54 -5.89 23.66 -0.53
C PRO A 54 -6.30 22.19 -0.59
N GLY A 55 -7.61 22.00 -0.77
CA GLY A 55 -8.26 20.85 -1.35
C GLY A 55 -7.74 19.49 -0.92
N LYS A 56 -8.23 18.95 0.20
CA LYS A 56 -8.57 17.52 0.16
C LYS A 56 -9.49 17.34 -1.06
N PRO A 57 -9.16 16.44 -1.99
CA PRO A 57 -9.98 16.28 -3.18
C PRO A 57 -11.40 15.87 -2.72
N ALA A 58 -12.44 16.41 -3.35
CA ALA A 58 -13.84 16.11 -2.99
C ALA A 58 -14.13 14.59 -3.02
N ASN A 59 -13.31 13.85 -3.76
CA ASN A 59 -13.28 12.41 -3.80
C ASN A 59 -11.83 11.87 -3.79
N GLN A 60 -11.61 10.73 -3.13
CA GLN A 60 -10.39 9.95 -3.24
C GLN A 60 -10.67 8.71 -4.08
N ILE A 61 -9.89 8.52 -5.15
CA ILE A 61 -10.03 7.41 -6.09
C ILE A 61 -8.72 6.63 -6.09
N GLN A 62 -8.77 5.43 -5.53
CA GLN A 62 -7.62 4.54 -5.40
C GLN A 62 -7.90 3.22 -6.08
N TRP A 63 -6.85 2.62 -6.62
CA TRP A 63 -6.89 1.22 -7.00
C TRP A 63 -5.57 0.55 -6.70
N GLY A 64 -5.65 -0.76 -6.51
CA GLY A 64 -4.49 -1.58 -6.31
C GLY A 64 -4.75 -3.02 -6.71
N GLN A 65 -3.67 -3.74 -6.85
CA GLN A 65 -3.70 -5.17 -7.08
C GLN A 65 -2.48 -5.83 -6.46
N TYR A 66 -2.60 -7.10 -6.12
CA TYR A 66 -1.45 -7.93 -5.85
C TYR A 66 -1.61 -9.31 -6.47
N ILE A 67 -0.47 -9.94 -6.73
CA ILE A 67 -0.35 -11.36 -7.05
C ILE A 67 0.69 -11.96 -6.13
N PHE A 68 0.38 -13.12 -5.58
CA PHE A 68 1.24 -13.84 -4.67
C PHE A 68 1.29 -15.32 -5.06
N LEU A 69 2.50 -15.80 -5.23
CA LEU A 69 2.83 -17.18 -5.56
C LEU A 69 3.57 -17.77 -4.37
N ASN A 70 3.13 -18.90 -3.85
CA ASN A 70 3.84 -19.64 -2.82
C ASN A 70 3.97 -21.10 -3.24
N TYR A 71 5.18 -21.62 -3.18
CA TYR A 71 5.51 -22.99 -3.50
C TYR A 71 6.16 -23.65 -2.29
N LYS A 72 5.48 -24.67 -1.77
CA LYS A 72 6.02 -25.58 -0.76
C LYS A 72 6.80 -26.67 -1.49
N PHE A 73 8.11 -26.72 -1.28
CA PHE A 73 9.00 -27.69 -1.93
C PHE A 73 9.53 -28.75 -0.97
N HIS A 74 9.30 -28.57 0.33
CA HIS A 74 9.64 -29.51 1.40
C HIS A 74 8.54 -29.50 2.45
N GLN A 75 8.47 -30.54 3.30
CA GLN A 75 7.48 -30.61 4.39
C GLN A 75 7.46 -29.35 5.28
N LEU A 76 8.65 -28.78 5.50
CA LEU A 76 8.89 -27.66 6.41
C LEU A 76 9.30 -26.36 5.68
N TRP A 77 9.42 -26.35 4.36
CA TRP A 77 9.92 -25.17 3.63
C TRP A 77 9.00 -24.76 2.49
N SER A 78 8.74 -23.46 2.41
CA SER A 78 8.14 -22.83 1.25
C SER A 78 8.89 -21.58 0.83
N ALA A 79 8.84 -21.28 -0.45
CA ALA A 79 9.29 -20.02 -1.02
C ALA A 79 8.11 -19.32 -1.67
N GLY A 80 8.05 -18.00 -1.59
CA GLY A 80 6.99 -17.22 -2.20
C GLY A 80 7.50 -15.93 -2.82
N PHE A 81 6.74 -15.45 -3.78
CA PHE A 81 6.95 -14.18 -4.47
C PHE A 81 5.64 -13.41 -4.49
N ARG A 82 5.70 -12.13 -4.11
CA ARG A 82 4.57 -11.21 -4.15
C ARG A 82 4.93 -10.03 -5.05
N TYR A 83 3.98 -9.61 -5.87
CA TYR A 83 4.02 -8.33 -6.56
C TYR A 83 2.78 -7.53 -6.16
N ASP A 84 2.99 -6.28 -5.77
CA ASP A 84 1.95 -5.32 -5.40
C ASP A 84 2.06 -4.09 -6.30
N PHE A 85 0.91 -3.58 -6.75
CA PHE A 85 0.79 -2.31 -7.46
C PHE A 85 -0.33 -1.47 -6.82
N PHE A 86 -0.09 -0.18 -6.63
CA PHE A 86 -1.05 0.76 -6.07
C PHE A 86 -0.90 2.15 -6.70
N THR A 87 -2.00 2.87 -6.88
CA THR A 87 -2.01 4.27 -7.32
C THR A 87 -3.24 5.02 -6.81
N ASP A 88 -3.16 6.35 -6.78
CA ASP A 88 -4.18 7.26 -6.26
C ASP A 88 -4.41 8.39 -7.27
N TYR A 89 -5.50 8.28 -8.03
CA TYR A 89 -5.86 9.23 -9.08
C TYR A 89 -6.35 10.58 -8.55
N SER A 90 -6.55 10.71 -7.25
CA SER A 90 -7.00 11.96 -6.64
C SER A 90 -5.86 12.86 -6.16
N LEU A 91 -4.61 12.41 -6.28
CA LEU A 91 -3.44 13.23 -5.95
C LEU A 91 -3.34 14.39 -6.94
N LYS A 92 -3.11 15.59 -6.41
CA LYS A 92 -2.86 16.80 -7.18
C LYS A 92 -1.46 17.31 -6.92
N ASN A 93 -0.85 17.87 -7.95
CA ASN A 93 0.38 18.63 -7.80
C ASN A 93 0.10 20.02 -7.21
N GLN A 94 1.16 20.77 -6.91
CA GLN A 94 1.06 22.12 -6.35
C GLN A 94 0.31 23.12 -7.26
N ALA A 95 0.26 22.85 -8.56
CA ALA A 95 -0.49 23.66 -9.52
C ALA A 95 -1.98 23.23 -9.66
N GLY A 96 -2.43 22.25 -8.87
CA GLY A 96 -3.81 21.77 -8.83
C GLY A 96 -4.18 20.78 -9.93
N TYR A 97 -3.24 20.39 -10.80
CA TYR A 97 -3.43 19.35 -11.80
C TYR A 97 -3.26 17.95 -11.18
N MET A 98 -3.90 16.94 -11.77
CA MET A 98 -3.73 15.56 -11.30
C MET A 98 -2.27 15.12 -11.44
N ALA A 99 -1.72 14.59 -10.36
CA ALA A 99 -0.37 14.06 -10.31
C ALA A 99 -0.39 12.56 -10.63
N THR A 100 0.56 12.12 -11.46
CA THR A 100 0.80 10.69 -11.63
C THR A 100 1.47 10.16 -10.36
N ASN A 101 1.03 9.00 -9.89
CA ASN A 101 1.72 8.26 -8.83
C ASN A 101 1.62 6.76 -9.07
N ALA A 102 2.59 6.02 -8.57
CA ALA A 102 2.57 4.57 -8.55
C ALA A 102 3.43 4.06 -7.41
N ILE A 103 2.96 3.02 -6.72
CA ILE A 103 3.74 2.28 -5.74
C ILE A 103 3.78 0.83 -6.22
N GLU A 104 4.98 0.35 -6.47
CA GLU A 104 5.25 -1.03 -6.85
C GLU A 104 6.09 -1.71 -5.77
N ALA A 105 5.71 -2.91 -5.36
CA ALA A 105 6.48 -3.72 -4.43
C ALA A 105 6.70 -5.12 -4.98
N GLN A 106 7.91 -5.63 -4.80
CA GLN A 106 8.33 -6.98 -5.18
C GLN A 106 8.92 -7.63 -3.94
N SER A 107 8.26 -8.67 -3.43
CA SER A 107 8.65 -9.30 -2.17
C SER A 107 8.94 -10.77 -2.38
N PHE A 108 10.17 -11.18 -2.11
CA PHE A 108 10.55 -12.58 -2.05
C PHE A 108 10.55 -13.03 -0.59
N GLN A 109 9.91 -14.15 -0.30
CA GLN A 109 9.85 -14.72 1.04
C GLN A 109 10.27 -16.18 1.06
N ILE A 110 10.92 -16.57 2.15
CA ILE A 110 11.19 -17.97 2.49
C ILE A 110 10.62 -18.24 3.87
N SER A 111 9.88 -19.34 4.01
CA SER A 111 9.24 -19.73 5.26
C SER A 111 9.71 -21.10 5.71
N PHE A 112 10.12 -21.20 6.97
CA PHE A 112 10.32 -22.43 7.70
C PHE A 112 9.09 -22.70 8.58
N ILE A 113 8.44 -23.83 8.36
CA ILE A 113 7.17 -24.23 8.98
C ILE A 113 7.44 -25.49 9.81
N PRO A 114 8.01 -25.36 11.03
CA PRO A 114 8.34 -26.50 11.88
C PRO A 114 7.10 -27.22 12.41
N SER A 115 5.95 -26.55 12.48
CA SER A 115 4.69 -27.14 12.94
C SER A 115 3.49 -26.45 12.30
N GLU A 116 2.30 -27.04 12.46
CA GLU A 116 1.03 -26.43 12.04
C GLU A 116 0.69 -25.16 12.85
N PHE A 117 1.33 -24.98 14.00
CA PHE A 117 1.09 -23.87 14.92
C PHE A 117 2.18 -22.81 14.88
N SER A 118 3.22 -23.00 14.08
CA SER A 118 4.32 -22.03 14.06
C SER A 118 5.03 -21.98 12.73
N PHE A 119 5.46 -20.77 12.37
CA PHE A 119 6.34 -20.56 11.23
C PHE A 119 7.27 -19.38 11.47
N ILE A 120 8.43 -19.44 10.83
CA ILE A 120 9.40 -18.36 10.73
C ILE A 120 9.50 -17.99 9.26
N ARG A 121 9.35 -16.71 8.94
CA ARG A 121 9.42 -16.18 7.58
C ARG A 121 10.46 -15.08 7.51
N ALA A 122 11.36 -15.18 6.53
CA ALA A 122 12.21 -14.08 6.13
C ALA A 122 11.70 -13.53 4.79
N THR A 123 11.61 -12.20 4.67
CA THR A 123 11.12 -11.51 3.48
C THR A 123 12.09 -10.39 3.10
N VAL A 124 12.43 -10.32 1.81
CA VAL A 124 13.13 -9.19 1.20
C VAL A 124 12.15 -8.52 0.24
N GLU A 125 11.97 -7.22 0.40
CA GLU A 125 11.08 -6.40 -0.43
C GLU A 125 11.89 -5.30 -1.13
N ARG A 126 11.68 -5.16 -2.44
CA ARG A 126 12.05 -3.96 -3.20
C ARG A 126 10.78 -3.17 -3.43
N ARG A 127 10.74 -1.92 -2.95
CA ARG A 127 9.62 -1.01 -3.14
C ARG A 127 10.05 0.17 -3.99
N PHE A 128 9.35 0.39 -5.09
CA PHE A 128 9.50 1.54 -5.96
C PHE A 128 8.30 2.47 -5.77
N THR A 129 8.55 3.75 -5.60
CA THR A 129 7.52 4.78 -5.45
C THR A 129 7.80 5.89 -6.45
N MET A 130 6.81 6.17 -7.30
CA MET A 130 6.74 7.34 -8.15
C MET A 130 5.70 8.29 -7.57
N ASP A 131 6.09 9.52 -7.23
CA ASP A 131 5.18 10.53 -6.72
C ASP A 131 5.53 11.91 -7.30
N TYR A 132 4.68 12.38 -8.23
CA TYR A 132 4.82 13.70 -8.86
C TYR A 132 3.93 14.77 -8.20
N SER A 133 3.42 14.52 -6.99
CA SER A 133 2.66 15.52 -6.22
C SER A 133 3.56 16.55 -5.53
N GLY A 134 4.85 16.25 -5.40
CA GLY A 134 5.85 17.09 -4.74
C GLY A 134 6.26 18.35 -5.52
N GLU A 135 7.03 19.21 -4.86
CA GLU A 135 7.59 20.46 -5.41
C GLU A 135 8.40 20.22 -6.69
N THR A 136 8.04 20.93 -7.76
CA THR A 136 8.80 20.93 -9.01
C THR A 136 10.17 21.62 -8.82
N PRO A 137 11.21 21.26 -9.61
CA PRO A 137 12.53 21.90 -9.56
C PRO A 137 12.50 23.42 -9.69
N GLU A 138 11.51 23.95 -10.43
CA GLU A 138 11.31 25.38 -10.63
C GLU A 138 10.99 26.13 -9.32
N ASN A 139 10.31 25.48 -8.36
CA ASN A 139 10.02 26.08 -7.05
C ASN A 139 11.19 25.95 -6.05
N LYS A 140 12.08 24.95 -6.21
CA LYS A 140 13.29 24.79 -5.39
C LYS A 140 14.45 25.68 -5.83
N ALA A 141 14.52 26.03 -7.11
CA ALA A 141 15.50 26.99 -7.64
C ALA A 141 15.35 28.40 -7.04
N LEU A 142 14.13 28.80 -6.66
CA LEU A 142 13.85 30.06 -5.96
C LEU A 142 14.32 30.08 -4.49
N GLN A 143 14.69 28.92 -3.91
CA GLN A 143 15.28 28.81 -2.57
C GLN A 143 16.80 28.56 -2.60
N GLY A 144 17.45 28.69 -3.76
CA GLY A 144 18.91 28.61 -3.88
C GLY A 144 19.51 27.21 -3.68
N LEU A 145 18.69 26.16 -3.61
CA LEU A 145 19.13 24.77 -3.49
C LEU A 145 18.86 24.04 -4.80
N ILE A 146 19.93 23.68 -5.54
CA ILE A 146 19.82 22.75 -6.67
C ILE A 146 19.59 21.36 -6.07
N ILE A 147 18.32 20.96 -5.97
CA ILE A 147 17.94 19.59 -5.58
C ILE A 147 17.29 18.95 -6.80
N THR A 148 17.93 17.92 -7.34
CA THR A 148 17.30 16.99 -8.27
C THR A 148 15.99 16.52 -7.65
N PRO A 149 14.85 16.60 -8.33
CA PRO A 149 13.60 16.20 -7.72
C PRO A 149 13.58 14.67 -7.58
N ASP A 150 13.57 14.18 -6.34
CA ASP A 150 13.44 12.76 -6.00
C ASP A 150 11.99 12.27 -6.20
N PHE A 151 11.47 12.40 -7.43
CA PHE A 151 10.14 11.90 -7.80
C PHE A 151 10.07 10.37 -7.82
N GLU A 152 11.23 9.72 -7.91
CA GLU A 152 11.39 8.28 -7.94
C GLU A 152 12.21 7.83 -6.73
N LYS A 153 11.65 6.90 -5.95
CA LYS A 153 12.30 6.35 -4.77
C LYS A 153 12.32 4.83 -4.83
N VAL A 154 13.51 4.24 -4.68
CA VAL A 154 13.68 2.80 -4.49
C VAL A 154 14.09 2.53 -3.05
N GLU A 155 13.33 1.70 -2.36
CA GLU A 155 13.62 1.23 -1.01
C GLU A 155 13.80 -0.29 -1.01
N TYR A 156 14.73 -0.77 -0.18
CA TYR A 156 14.88 -2.19 0.12
C TYR A 156 14.55 -2.41 1.59
N ARG A 157 13.68 -3.38 1.86
CA ARG A 157 13.22 -3.70 3.21
C ARG A 157 13.46 -5.17 3.48
N PHE A 158 13.88 -5.47 4.70
CA PHE A 158 14.09 -6.83 5.16
C PHE A 158 13.26 -7.06 6.41
N PHE A 159 12.51 -8.17 6.43
CA PHE A 159 11.63 -8.53 7.53
C PHE A 159 11.89 -9.96 7.97
N VAL A 160 11.88 -10.17 9.28
CA VAL A 160 11.81 -11.51 9.88
C VAL A 160 10.56 -11.54 10.74
N GLN A 161 9.70 -12.53 10.51
CA GLN A 161 8.45 -12.74 11.22
C GLN A 161 8.47 -14.14 11.83
N ALA A 162 8.23 -14.23 13.13
CA ALA A 162 7.99 -15.49 13.81
C ALA A 162 6.56 -15.47 14.35
N VAL A 163 5.77 -16.46 13.98
CA VAL A 163 4.35 -16.57 14.37
C VAL A 163 4.15 -17.86 15.14
N PHE A 164 3.45 -17.74 16.26
CA PHE A 164 3.06 -18.85 17.12
C PHE A 164 1.57 -18.75 17.39
N ILE A 165 0.83 -19.80 17.07
CA ILE A 165 -0.60 -19.91 17.31
C ILE A 165 -0.78 -20.67 18.62
N LEU A 166 -1.26 -19.98 19.65
CA LEU A 166 -1.56 -20.57 20.95
C LEU A 166 -3.05 -20.93 20.99
N GLY A 167 -3.36 -22.22 21.00
CA GLY A 167 -4.73 -22.72 21.07
C GLY A 167 -4.80 -24.14 21.63
N SER A 168 -5.97 -24.51 22.17
CA SER A 168 -6.26 -25.87 22.62
C SER A 168 -6.47 -26.79 21.42
N HIS A 169 -5.61 -27.79 21.27
CA HIS A 169 -5.77 -28.83 20.26
C HIS A 169 -7.04 -29.66 20.54
N PRO A 170 -7.96 -29.86 19.57
CA PRO A 170 -8.98 -30.91 19.71
C PRO A 170 -8.24 -32.23 19.63
N ALA A 171 -8.17 -32.99 20.73
CA ALA A 171 -7.44 -34.26 20.80
C ALA A 171 -7.70 -35.08 19.52
N HIS A 172 -6.62 -35.50 18.83
CA HIS A 172 -6.73 -36.47 17.74
C HIS A 172 -7.46 -37.70 18.31
N GLN A 173 -8.75 -37.84 18.00
CA GLN A 173 -9.44 -39.11 18.20
C GLN A 173 -8.94 -40.03 17.09
N TYR A 174 -8.00 -40.89 17.47
CA TYR A 174 -7.64 -42.08 16.69
C TYR A 174 -8.74 -43.12 16.82
#